data_AF-A0A6G0RIG1-F1
#
_entry.id   AF-A0A6G0RIG1-F1
#
_cell.length_a   1.000
_cell.length_b   1.000
_cell.length_c   1.000
_cell.angle_alpha   90.00
_cell.angle_beta   90.00
_cell.angle_gamma   90.00
#
_symmetry.space_group_name_H-M   'P 1'
#
loop_
_entity.id
_entity.type
_entity.pdbx_description
1 polymer ?
#
loop_
_entity_poly.entity_id
_entity_poly.type
_entity_poly.pdbx_seq_one_letter_code
_entity_poly.pdbx_strand_id
1 'polypeptide(L)'
;MAFQRKIYPLELAKPSHCVHYVGDLLHKYFQSVWSYWNRVQVGHRGRYSVERLLALNDYYQRTSLAHVVVVCSLGLLPAFVVAVLVECIPLRPPTESWRANYTFWIRLFVSSLPIAFGGVYQVKEVIQPGVISTTGIIATAFGSCACYVALTILVAALWKFPIPFGYVLTIGPFVVFYMVFFLLSIGPRVLVNSPALRRQIFSQMLVIAAQGLLAIAYPTFGAIFKQLSGHEQTAFVFVLPIIKFSIKQFIATVSSHLHEPPSLRLHRPFSSAATPSSSS
;
A
#
# COMPACT_ATOMS: atom_id res chain seq x y z
N MET A 1 52.29 -42.15 -58.72
CA MET A 1 51.89 -42.85 -57.48
C MET A 1 51.14 -41.88 -56.59
N ALA A 2 49.90 -42.26 -56.23
CA ALA A 2 48.97 -41.77 -55.21
C ALA A 2 49.32 -40.52 -54.37
N PHE A 3 48.40 -39.53 -54.30
CA PHE A 3 47.40 -39.40 -53.22
C PHE A 3 46.52 -38.14 -53.43
N GLN A 4 45.42 -38.26 -54.18
CA GLN A 4 44.37 -37.21 -54.20
C GLN A 4 43.41 -37.47 -53.03
N ARG A 5 43.64 -36.82 -51.89
CA ARG A 5 42.74 -36.86 -50.74
C ARG A 5 41.57 -35.89 -51.02
N LYS A 6 40.46 -36.44 -51.49
CA LYS A 6 39.19 -35.72 -51.67
C LYS A 6 38.72 -35.22 -50.30
N ILE A 7 38.85 -33.92 -50.04
CA ILE A 7 38.31 -33.27 -48.84
C ILE A 7 36.80 -33.17 -49.07
N TYR A 8 36.01 -33.94 -48.32
CA TYR A 8 34.57 -33.76 -48.24
C TYR A 8 34.31 -32.44 -47.50
N PRO A 9 33.46 -31.53 -48.01
CA PRO A 9 32.98 -30.43 -47.19
C PRO A 9 32.16 -31.02 -46.04
N LEU A 10 32.50 -30.67 -44.80
CA LEU A 10 31.61 -30.89 -43.65
C LEU A 10 30.31 -30.14 -43.96
N GLU A 11 29.24 -30.89 -44.24
CA GLU A 11 27.86 -30.42 -44.15
C GLU A 11 27.71 -29.78 -42.77
N LEU A 12 27.71 -28.45 -42.72
CA LEU A 12 27.42 -27.69 -41.52
C LEU A 12 25.95 -27.99 -41.20
N ALA A 13 25.72 -28.90 -40.26
CA ALA A 13 24.39 -29.39 -39.90
C ALA A 13 23.43 -28.21 -39.72
N LYS A 14 22.49 -28.09 -40.67
CA LYS A 14 21.45 -27.07 -40.65
C LYS A 14 20.72 -27.20 -39.30
N PRO A 15 20.64 -26.12 -38.49
CA PRO A 15 20.04 -26.21 -37.17
C PRO A 15 18.65 -26.79 -37.32
N SER A 16 18.40 -27.89 -36.60
CA SER A 16 17.19 -28.68 -36.74
C SER A 16 15.97 -27.78 -36.52
N HIS A 17 14.95 -27.94 -37.37
CA HIS A 17 13.71 -27.14 -37.38
C HIS A 17 13.05 -27.04 -35.99
N CYS A 18 13.33 -28.01 -35.12
CA CYS A 18 12.93 -28.07 -33.72
C CYS A 18 13.58 -26.96 -32.86
N VAL A 19 14.86 -26.62 -33.09
CA VAL A 19 15.58 -25.57 -32.33
C VAL A 19 14.99 -24.18 -32.62
N HIS A 20 14.67 -23.90 -33.88
CA HIS A 20 13.97 -22.66 -34.27
C HIS A 20 12.55 -22.61 -33.70
N TYR A 21 11.80 -23.72 -33.76
CA TYR A 21 10.45 -23.78 -33.22
C TYR A 21 10.39 -23.61 -31.69
N VAL A 22 11.32 -24.24 -30.97
CA VAL A 22 11.47 -24.09 -29.51
C VAL A 22 11.89 -22.66 -29.15
N GLY A 23 12.78 -22.04 -29.94
CA GLY A 23 13.15 -20.63 -29.79
C GLY A 23 11.97 -19.68 -29.94
N ASP A 24 11.17 -19.84 -30.99
CA ASP A 24 9.99 -19.01 -31.23
C ASP A 24 8.90 -19.22 -30.16
N LEU A 25 8.72 -20.44 -29.68
CA LEU A 25 7.79 -20.76 -28.61
C LEU A 25 8.22 -20.13 -27.28
N LEU A 26 9.51 -20.23 -26.94
CA LEU A 26 10.09 -19.59 -25.75
C LEU A 26 10.00 -18.07 -25.85
N HIS A 27 10.22 -17.49 -27.03
CA HIS A 27 10.12 -16.05 -27.21
C HIS A 27 8.68 -15.56 -27.07
N LYS A 28 7.70 -16.27 -27.65
CA LYS A 28 6.28 -15.97 -27.47
C LYS A 28 5.84 -16.15 -26.02
N TYR A 29 6.30 -17.20 -25.35
CA TYR A 29 6.00 -17.43 -23.93
C TYR A 29 6.61 -16.33 -23.07
N PHE A 30 7.88 -15.97 -23.31
CA PHE A 30 8.56 -14.88 -22.60
C PHE A 30 7.85 -13.54 -22.83
N GLN A 31 7.48 -13.21 -24.07
CA GLN A 31 6.71 -12.00 -24.36
C GLN A 31 5.33 -12.01 -23.70
N SER A 32 4.66 -13.16 -23.65
CA SER A 32 3.36 -13.31 -22.97
C SER A 32 3.49 -13.14 -21.46
N VAL A 33 4.49 -13.78 -20.84
CA VAL A 33 4.81 -13.64 -19.41
C VAL A 33 5.26 -12.22 -19.09
N TRP A 34 6.06 -11.59 -19.94
CA TRP A 34 6.49 -10.20 -19.80
C TRP A 34 5.33 -9.22 -19.92
N SER A 35 4.43 -9.45 -20.87
CA SER A 35 3.22 -8.64 -21.06
C SER A 35 2.25 -8.83 -19.90
N TYR A 36 2.09 -10.06 -19.40
CA TYR A 36 1.32 -10.36 -18.21
C TYR A 36 1.92 -9.70 -16.95
N TRP A 37 3.24 -9.82 -16.77
CA TRP A 37 4.00 -9.19 -15.67
C TRP A 37 3.85 -7.67 -15.66
N ASN A 38 4.00 -7.01 -16.82
CA ASN A 38 3.79 -5.58 -16.96
C ASN A 38 2.33 -5.18 -16.66
N ARG A 39 1.37 -6.01 -17.06
CA ARG A 39 -0.04 -5.79 -16.73
C ARG A 39 -0.32 -5.97 -15.24
N VAL A 40 0.41 -6.80 -14.50
CA VAL A 40 0.21 -7.01 -13.06
C VAL A 40 0.89 -5.95 -12.20
N GLN A 41 1.90 -5.23 -12.73
CA GLN A 41 2.49 -4.09 -12.03
C GLN A 41 1.47 -2.94 -11.88
N VAL A 42 0.85 -2.87 -10.71
CA VAL A 42 -0.07 -1.79 -10.29
C VAL A 42 0.53 -0.38 -10.49
N GLY A 43 1.86 -0.25 -10.40
CA GLY A 43 2.57 1.01 -10.65
C GLY A 43 2.48 1.53 -12.09
N HIS A 44 2.13 0.67 -13.06
CA HIS A 44 1.94 1.01 -14.47
C HIS A 44 0.46 1.20 -14.86
N ARG A 45 -0.48 0.91 -13.95
CA ARG A 45 -1.94 1.12 -14.17
C ARG A 45 -2.44 2.47 -13.68
N GLY A 46 -1.62 3.21 -12.94
CA GLY A 46 -1.89 4.60 -12.61
C GLY A 46 -1.57 5.47 -13.82
N ARG A 47 -2.60 6.07 -14.45
CA ARG A 47 -2.37 7.23 -15.29
C ARG A 47 -1.80 8.31 -14.38
N TYR A 48 -0.47 8.45 -14.33
CA TYR A 48 0.14 9.65 -13.77
C TYR A 48 -0.47 10.81 -14.57
N SER A 49 -1.10 11.75 -13.87
CA SER A 49 -1.58 12.96 -14.54
C SER A 49 -0.35 13.57 -15.22
N VAL A 50 -0.46 13.81 -16.53
CA VAL A 50 0.64 14.35 -17.34
C VAL A 50 1.11 15.66 -16.70
N GLU A 51 0.19 16.42 -16.10
CA GLU A 51 0.51 17.63 -15.34
C GLU A 51 1.46 17.37 -14.16
N ARG A 52 1.29 16.29 -13.38
CA ARG A 52 2.21 15.96 -12.27
C ARG A 52 3.60 15.57 -12.74
N LEU A 53 3.69 14.86 -13.88
CA LEU A 53 4.97 14.46 -14.46
C LEU A 53 5.72 15.68 -15.02
N LEU A 54 5.01 16.57 -15.72
CA LEU A 54 5.56 17.81 -16.24
C LEU A 54 5.99 18.74 -15.10
N ALA A 55 5.19 18.88 -14.04
CA ALA A 55 5.55 19.66 -12.87
C ALA A 55 6.80 19.12 -12.15
N LEU A 56 6.95 17.78 -12.08
CA LEU A 56 8.15 17.16 -11.52
C LEU A 56 9.38 17.40 -12.40
N ASN A 57 9.22 17.31 -13.72
CA ASN A 57 10.30 17.59 -14.68
C ASN A 57 10.75 19.05 -14.61
N ASP A 58 9.80 19.98 -14.54
CA ASP A 58 10.08 21.41 -14.35
C ASP A 58 10.78 21.68 -13.02
N TYR A 59 10.34 21.01 -11.95
CA TYR A 59 10.99 21.09 -10.64
C TYR A 59 12.44 20.58 -10.72
N TYR A 60 12.68 19.45 -11.38
CA TYR A 60 14.02 18.88 -11.55
C TYR A 60 14.93 19.80 -12.37
N GLN A 61 14.42 20.43 -13.43
CA GLN A 61 15.23 21.32 -14.26
C GLN A 61 15.54 22.68 -13.62
N ARG A 62 14.63 23.19 -12.77
CA ARG A 62 14.78 24.52 -12.15
C ARG A 62 15.47 24.50 -10.79
N THR A 63 15.58 23.34 -10.15
CA THR A 63 15.97 23.24 -8.74
C THR A 63 17.35 22.63 -8.56
N SER A 64 18.18 23.25 -7.72
CA SER A 64 19.50 22.71 -7.38
C SER A 64 19.39 21.44 -6.52
N LEU A 65 20.37 20.53 -6.67
CA LEU A 65 20.44 19.28 -5.91
C LEU A 65 20.41 19.54 -4.38
N ALA A 66 21.04 20.64 -3.94
CA ALA A 66 21.01 21.07 -2.54
C ALA A 66 19.58 21.35 -2.04
N HIS A 67 18.74 22.00 -2.84
CA HIS A 67 17.35 22.26 -2.46
C HIS A 67 16.54 20.95 -2.38
N VAL A 68 16.77 20.00 -3.28
CA VAL A 68 16.13 18.67 -3.22
C VAL A 68 16.54 17.92 -1.95
N VAL A 69 17.83 17.91 -1.62
CA VAL A 69 18.32 17.29 -0.38
C VAL A 69 17.68 17.94 0.83
N VAL A 70 17.64 19.28 0.89
CA VAL A 70 16.99 20.00 2.00
C VAL A 70 15.50 19.64 2.09
N VAL A 71 14.76 19.59 0.99
CA VAL A 71 13.33 19.24 0.99
C VAL A 71 13.11 17.80 1.46
N CYS A 72 13.90 16.85 0.97
CA CYS A 72 13.82 15.45 1.39
C CYS A 72 14.19 15.28 2.87
N SER A 73 15.26 15.94 3.32
CA SER A 73 15.65 15.95 4.73
C SER A 73 14.56 16.58 5.58
N LEU A 74 14.01 17.73 5.19
CA LEU A 74 12.94 18.39 5.96
C LEU A 74 11.64 17.59 5.99
N GLY A 75 11.37 16.75 4.99
CA GLY A 75 10.22 15.84 5.00
C GLY A 75 10.40 14.62 5.91
N LEU A 76 11.62 14.06 5.97
CA LEU A 76 11.91 12.82 6.71
C LEU A 76 12.38 13.07 8.15
N LEU A 77 13.18 14.11 8.36
CA LEU A 77 13.86 14.40 9.62
C LEU A 77 12.89 14.70 10.78
N PRO A 78 11.79 15.45 10.60
CA PRO A 78 10.86 15.72 11.71
C PRO A 78 10.22 14.44 12.24
N ALA A 79 9.78 13.54 11.35
CA ALA A 79 9.21 12.26 11.74
C ALA A 79 10.26 11.38 12.45
N PHE A 80 11.49 11.36 11.94
CA PHE A 80 12.59 10.63 12.55
C PHE A 80 12.94 11.17 13.95
N VAL A 81 13.04 12.49 14.11
CA VAL A 81 13.32 13.13 15.40
C VAL A 81 12.23 12.79 16.41
N VAL A 82 10.95 12.91 16.04
CA VAL A 82 9.84 12.53 16.92
C VAL A 82 9.94 11.05 17.33
N ALA A 83 10.23 10.15 16.39
CA ALA A 83 10.41 8.73 16.70
C ALA A 83 11.55 8.51 17.70
N VAL A 84 12.72 9.13 17.49
CA VAL A 84 13.86 9.03 18.41
C VAL A 84 13.52 9.57 19.80
N LEU A 85 12.86 10.74 19.87
CA LEU A 85 12.45 11.32 21.15
C LEU A 85 11.49 10.41 21.94
N VAL A 86 10.57 9.74 21.24
CA VAL A 86 9.66 8.74 21.84
C VAL A 86 10.43 7.53 22.36
N GLU A 87 11.48 7.08 21.65
CA GLU A 87 12.35 5.99 22.09
C GLU A 87 13.24 6.38 23.27
N CYS A 88 13.59 7.65 23.42
CA CYS A 88 14.38 8.16 24.55
C CYS A 88 13.61 8.19 25.88
N ILE A 89 12.29 7.95 25.88
CA ILE A 89 11.50 7.89 27.12
C ILE A 89 11.82 6.57 27.85
N PRO A 90 12.39 6.61 29.06
CA PRO A 90 12.81 5.41 29.76
C PRO A 90 11.60 4.55 30.17
N LEU A 91 11.70 3.25 29.86
CA LEU A 91 10.75 2.23 30.30
C LEU A 91 11.29 1.54 31.55
N ARG A 92 10.40 1.26 32.50
CA ARG A 92 10.74 0.42 33.66
C ARG A 92 10.63 -1.06 33.29
N PRO A 93 11.17 -1.97 34.11
CA PRO A 93 11.04 -3.40 33.88
C PRO A 93 9.57 -3.81 33.74
N PRO A 94 9.23 -4.69 32.77
CA PRO A 94 7.87 -5.16 32.55
C PRO A 94 7.35 -6.06 33.68
N THR A 95 8.21 -6.47 34.60
CA THR A 95 7.86 -7.19 35.83
C THR A 95 7.20 -6.29 36.87
N GLU A 96 7.36 -4.96 36.76
CA GLU A 96 6.66 -4.01 37.61
C GLU A 96 5.21 -3.82 37.16
N SER A 97 4.34 -3.39 38.07
CA SER A 97 2.92 -3.18 37.78
C SER A 97 2.69 -2.14 36.67
N TRP A 98 1.50 -2.21 36.04
CA TRP A 98 1.05 -1.24 35.03
C TRP A 98 1.05 0.22 35.54
N ARG A 99 0.89 0.42 36.85
CA ARG A 99 0.92 1.75 37.49
C ARG A 99 2.34 2.31 37.61
N ALA A 100 3.32 1.45 37.91
CA ALA A 100 4.72 1.86 38.00
C ALA A 100 5.29 2.23 36.62
N ASN A 101 4.76 1.60 35.56
CA ASN A 101 5.12 1.84 34.17
C ASN A 101 4.34 3.02 33.54
N TYR A 102 4.18 4.15 34.24
CA TYR A 102 3.40 5.28 33.71
C TYR A 102 4.01 5.91 32.44
N THR A 103 5.33 5.85 32.30
CA THR A 103 6.06 6.34 31.11
C THR A 103 5.71 5.55 29.85
N PHE A 104 5.33 4.27 29.98
CA PHE A 104 4.83 3.46 28.87
C PHE A 104 3.54 4.06 28.29
N TRP A 105 2.61 4.52 29.13
CA TRP A 105 1.34 5.12 28.66
C TRP A 105 1.57 6.47 27.98
N ILE A 106 2.50 7.28 28.50
CA ILE A 106 2.91 8.54 27.87
C ILE A 106 3.51 8.27 26.50
N ARG A 107 4.43 7.31 26.41
CA ARG A 107 5.05 6.90 25.15
C ARG A 107 3.99 6.41 24.15
N LEU A 108 3.06 5.57 24.62
CA LEU A 108 1.96 5.06 23.81
C LEU A 108 1.10 6.20 23.25
N PHE A 109 0.75 7.18 24.07
CA PHE A 109 -0.02 8.37 23.67
C PHE A 109 0.72 9.24 22.66
N VAL A 110 1.99 9.58 22.92
CA VAL A 110 2.77 10.44 22.03
C VAL A 110 3.05 9.75 20.70
N SER A 111 3.27 8.43 20.71
CA SER A 111 3.51 7.66 19.49
C SER A 111 2.28 7.51 18.59
N SER A 112 1.07 7.53 19.17
CA SER A 112 -0.18 7.40 18.40
C SER A 112 -0.66 8.73 17.79
N LEU A 113 -0.26 9.88 18.34
CA LEU A 113 -0.66 11.19 17.84
C LEU A 113 -0.26 11.43 16.37
N PRO A 114 1.00 11.20 15.93
CA PRO A 114 1.37 11.35 14.52
C PRO A 114 0.54 10.47 13.58
N ILE A 115 0.18 9.26 14.02
CA ILE A 115 -0.65 8.33 13.25
C ILE A 115 -2.06 8.91 13.10
N ALA A 116 -2.66 9.39 14.19
CA ALA A 116 -4.00 9.98 14.15
C ALA A 116 -4.03 11.27 13.31
N PHE A 117 -3.07 12.18 13.49
CA PHE A 117 -2.97 13.38 12.65
C PHE A 117 -2.76 13.03 11.18
N GLY A 118 -1.84 12.11 10.88
CA GLY A 118 -1.59 11.64 9.52
C GLY A 118 -2.85 11.09 8.87
N GLY A 119 -3.62 10.28 9.60
CA GLY A 119 -4.91 9.78 9.14
C GLY A 119 -5.91 10.90 8.85
N VAL A 120 -6.02 11.91 9.72
CA VAL A 120 -6.97 13.01 9.53
C VAL A 120 -6.60 13.83 8.30
N TYR A 121 -5.32 14.19 8.16
CA TYR A 121 -4.83 14.93 6.99
C TYR A 121 -4.97 14.11 5.71
N GLN A 122 -4.71 12.81 5.75
CA GLN A 122 -4.92 11.92 4.60
C GLN A 122 -6.37 11.99 4.09
N VAL A 123 -7.36 11.97 4.99
CA VAL A 123 -8.76 12.08 4.58
C VAL A 123 -9.12 13.49 4.15
N LYS A 124 -8.60 14.51 4.88
CA LYS A 124 -8.83 15.93 4.59
C LYS A 124 -8.41 16.32 3.18
N GLU A 125 -7.29 15.80 2.68
CA GLU A 125 -6.79 16.08 1.33
C GLU A 125 -7.68 15.50 0.21
N VAL A 126 -8.53 14.51 0.53
CA VAL A 126 -9.40 13.84 -0.46
C VAL A 126 -10.81 14.42 -0.45
N ILE A 127 -11.28 14.93 0.69
CA ILE A 127 -12.62 15.51 0.84
C ILE A 127 -12.63 16.99 0.48
N GLN A 128 -13.84 17.56 0.34
CA GLN A 128 -14.00 18.97 0.02
C GLN A 128 -13.39 19.87 1.11
N PRO A 129 -12.72 20.98 0.73
CA PRO A 129 -12.22 21.96 1.69
C PRO A 129 -13.34 22.50 2.59
N GLY A 130 -13.06 22.66 3.88
CA GLY A 130 -14.00 23.22 4.86
C GLY A 130 -14.94 22.21 5.54
N VAL A 131 -14.91 20.93 5.18
CA VAL A 131 -15.75 19.89 5.81
C VAL A 131 -15.34 19.61 7.26
N ILE A 132 -14.04 19.68 7.58
CA ILE A 132 -13.51 19.43 8.92
C ILE A 132 -12.88 20.71 9.49
N SER A 133 -13.30 21.09 10.70
CA SER A 133 -12.75 22.23 11.44
C SER A 133 -11.41 21.88 12.08
N THR A 134 -10.57 22.88 12.35
CA THR A 134 -9.31 22.68 13.09
C THR A 134 -9.55 22.04 14.46
N THR A 135 -10.61 22.44 15.14
CA THR A 135 -11.04 21.83 16.41
C THR A 135 -11.41 20.36 16.22
N GLY A 136 -12.08 20.00 15.13
CA GLY A 136 -12.39 18.61 14.78
C GLY A 136 -11.15 17.76 14.52
N ILE A 137 -10.12 18.33 13.87
CA ILE A 137 -8.83 17.66 13.67
C ILE A 137 -8.17 17.35 15.02
N ILE A 138 -8.08 18.36 15.90
CA ILE A 138 -7.48 18.22 17.23
C ILE A 138 -8.30 17.23 18.08
N ALA A 139 -9.62 17.38 18.11
CA ALA A 139 -10.52 16.49 18.86
C ALA A 139 -10.41 15.04 18.37
N THR A 140 -10.30 14.83 17.06
CA THR A 140 -10.12 13.49 16.50
C THR A 140 -8.80 12.88 16.91
N ALA A 141 -7.69 13.62 16.76
CA ALA A 141 -6.38 13.10 17.10
C ALA A 141 -6.25 12.81 18.61
N PHE A 142 -6.50 13.80 19.46
CA PHE A 142 -6.34 13.66 20.90
C PHE A 142 -7.40 12.74 21.52
N GLY A 143 -8.65 12.85 21.10
CA GLY A 143 -9.75 12.04 21.61
C GLY A 143 -9.56 10.55 21.33
N SER A 144 -9.23 10.20 20.08
CA SER A 144 -8.97 8.80 19.71
C SER A 144 -7.75 8.22 20.45
N CYS A 145 -6.67 8.98 20.57
CA CYS A 145 -5.47 8.56 21.29
C CYS A 145 -5.72 8.40 22.80
N ALA A 146 -6.48 9.31 23.40
CA ALA A 146 -6.83 9.23 24.82
C ALA A 146 -7.70 8.01 25.12
N CYS A 147 -8.75 7.78 24.32
CA CYS A 147 -9.60 6.59 24.46
C CYS A 147 -8.83 5.29 24.24
N TYR A 148 -7.92 5.27 23.27
CA TYR A 148 -7.03 4.14 23.01
C TYR A 148 -6.12 3.80 24.19
N VAL A 149 -5.44 4.80 24.75
CA VAL A 149 -4.56 4.60 25.91
C VAL A 149 -5.37 4.21 27.15
N ALA A 150 -6.50 4.87 27.39
CA ALA A 150 -7.40 4.55 28.51
C ALA A 150 -7.92 3.11 28.42
N LEU A 151 -8.35 2.67 27.24
CA LEU A 151 -8.77 1.29 27.02
C LEU A 151 -7.60 0.32 27.26
N THR A 152 -6.40 0.64 26.79
CA THR A 152 -5.22 -0.21 26.98
C THR A 152 -4.84 -0.32 28.46
N ILE A 153 -4.91 0.77 29.22
CA ILE A 153 -4.74 0.77 30.68
C ILE A 153 -5.81 -0.10 31.35
N LEU A 154 -7.07 0.02 30.92
CA LEU A 154 -8.17 -0.77 31.46
C LEU A 154 -7.93 -2.28 31.22
N VAL A 155 -7.52 -2.68 30.01
CA VAL A 155 -7.18 -4.08 29.71
C VAL A 155 -5.99 -4.55 30.57
N ALA A 156 -4.95 -3.73 30.73
CA ALA A 156 -3.81 -4.05 31.58
C ALA A 156 -4.20 -4.21 33.06
N ALA A 157 -5.15 -3.41 33.55
CA ALA A 157 -5.64 -3.44 34.92
C ALA A 157 -6.57 -4.64 35.19
N LEU A 158 -7.40 -5.02 34.21
CA LEU A 158 -8.38 -6.10 34.35
C LEU A 158 -7.79 -7.49 34.06
N TRP A 159 -6.78 -7.59 33.20
CA TRP A 159 -6.26 -8.88 32.74
C TRP A 159 -4.84 -9.16 33.21
N LYS A 160 -3.84 -8.56 32.57
CA LYS A 160 -2.42 -8.75 32.91
C LYS A 160 -1.58 -7.65 32.26
N PHE A 161 -0.52 -7.23 32.96
CA PHE A 161 0.54 -6.40 32.42
C PHE A 161 1.86 -7.19 32.38
N PRO A 162 2.65 -7.11 31.29
CA PRO A 162 2.31 -6.53 29.99
C PRO A 162 1.23 -7.34 29.26
N ILE A 163 0.44 -6.68 28.40
CA ILE A 163 -0.68 -7.30 27.70
C ILE A 163 -0.15 -8.28 26.63
N PRO A 164 -0.54 -9.57 26.64
CA PRO A 164 -0.14 -10.51 25.59
C PRO A 164 -0.71 -10.05 24.24
N PHE A 165 0.16 -9.94 23.23
CA PHE A 165 -0.22 -9.41 21.90
C PHE A 165 -0.90 -8.03 21.96
N GLY A 166 -0.54 -7.18 22.95
CA GLY A 166 -1.23 -5.92 23.21
C GLY A 166 -1.41 -5.02 21.99
N TYR A 167 -0.43 -4.95 21.09
CA TYR A 167 -0.54 -4.16 19.87
C TYR A 167 -1.63 -4.70 18.91
N VAL A 168 -1.68 -6.03 18.71
CA VAL A 168 -2.67 -6.70 17.86
C VAL A 168 -4.09 -6.52 18.41
N LEU A 169 -4.25 -6.61 19.73
CA LEU A 169 -5.54 -6.46 20.40
C LEU A 169 -6.07 -5.03 20.38
N THR A 170 -5.18 -4.04 20.42
CA THR A 170 -5.57 -2.65 20.68
C THR A 170 -5.71 -1.80 19.42
N ILE A 171 -5.12 -2.22 18.28
CA ILE A 171 -5.21 -1.46 17.04
C ILE A 171 -6.61 -1.47 16.40
N GLY A 172 -7.36 -2.57 16.51
CA GLY A 172 -8.78 -2.60 16.10
C GLY A 172 -9.60 -1.54 16.85
N PRO A 173 -9.59 -1.55 18.20
CA PRO A 173 -10.19 -0.49 19.00
C PRO A 173 -9.70 0.93 18.66
N PHE A 174 -8.41 1.13 18.41
CA PHE A 174 -7.87 2.43 17.99
C PHE A 174 -8.54 2.92 16.70
N VAL A 175 -8.64 2.06 15.68
CA VAL A 175 -9.31 2.39 14.41
C VAL A 175 -10.78 2.73 14.65
N VAL A 176 -11.49 1.99 15.52
CA VAL A 176 -12.89 2.29 15.86
C VAL A 176 -13.02 3.65 16.53
N PHE A 177 -12.20 3.95 17.54
CA PHE A 177 -12.23 5.27 18.21
C PHE A 177 -11.92 6.38 17.21
N TYR A 178 -10.89 6.21 16.38
CA TYR A 178 -10.55 7.14 15.34
C TYR A 178 -11.74 7.43 14.40
N MET A 179 -12.41 6.39 13.89
CA MET A 179 -13.57 6.53 13.01
C MET A 179 -14.71 7.28 13.71
N VAL A 180 -15.02 6.94 14.96
CA VAL A 180 -16.08 7.58 15.73
C VAL A 180 -15.78 9.07 15.90
N PHE A 181 -14.60 9.43 16.41
CA PHE A 181 -14.24 10.83 16.62
C PHE A 181 -14.16 11.63 15.30
N PHE A 182 -13.69 11.01 14.22
CA PHE A 182 -13.64 11.63 12.90
C PHE A 182 -15.04 11.95 12.38
N LEU A 183 -15.98 10.99 12.48
CA LEU A 183 -17.37 11.19 12.07
C LEU A 183 -18.09 12.22 12.94
N LEU A 184 -17.84 12.23 14.25
CA LEU A 184 -18.36 13.25 15.16
C LEU A 184 -17.84 14.65 14.82
N SER A 185 -16.57 14.76 14.40
CA SER A 185 -15.95 16.03 14.02
C SER A 185 -16.52 16.66 12.74
N ILE A 186 -17.06 15.84 11.83
CA ILE A 186 -17.78 16.30 10.64
C ILE A 186 -19.25 16.60 10.97
N GLY A 187 -19.84 15.77 11.83
CA GLY A 187 -21.22 15.87 12.27
C GLY A 187 -22.20 15.11 11.36
N PRO A 188 -23.26 14.51 11.94
CA PRO A 188 -24.19 13.65 11.20
C PRO A 188 -25.01 14.42 10.15
N ARG A 189 -25.29 15.71 10.37
CA ARG A 189 -26.09 16.53 9.45
C ARG A 189 -25.38 16.74 8.10
N VAL A 190 -24.08 17.06 8.13
CA VAL A 190 -23.26 17.24 6.91
C VAL A 190 -23.17 15.92 6.14
N LEU A 191 -23.03 14.82 6.87
CA LEU A 191 -22.93 13.49 6.30
C LEU A 191 -24.22 13.02 5.61
N VAL A 192 -25.39 13.30 6.21
CA VAL A 192 -26.70 12.98 5.62
C VAL A 192 -26.93 13.78 4.33
N ASN A 193 -26.57 15.06 4.32
CA ASN A 193 -26.83 15.98 3.21
C ASN A 193 -25.99 15.70 1.95
N SER A 194 -24.90 14.94 2.04
CA SER A 194 -23.96 14.73 0.94
C SER A 194 -23.61 13.24 0.73
N PRO A 195 -24.28 12.53 -0.20
CA PRO A 195 -23.94 11.13 -0.51
C PRO A 195 -22.55 10.96 -1.12
N ALA A 196 -22.06 11.94 -1.90
CA ALA A 196 -20.72 11.91 -2.47
C ALA A 196 -19.62 11.96 -1.38
N LEU A 197 -19.79 12.83 -0.39
CA LEU A 197 -18.88 12.95 0.75
C LEU A 197 -18.84 11.66 1.57
N ARG A 198 -20.00 11.05 1.83
CA ARG A 198 -20.10 9.74 2.50
C ARG A 198 -19.26 8.67 1.81
N ARG A 199 -19.37 8.59 0.48
CA ARG A 199 -18.62 7.61 -0.31
C ARG A 199 -17.11 7.85 -0.24
N GLN A 200 -16.68 9.11 -0.29
CA GLN A 200 -15.26 9.45 -0.14
C GLN A 200 -14.72 9.10 1.25
N ILE A 201 -15.44 9.50 2.31
CA ILE A 201 -15.07 9.18 3.70
C ILE A 201 -15.02 7.66 3.89
N PHE A 202 -16.04 6.93 3.45
CA PHE A 202 -16.09 5.48 3.56
C PHE A 202 -14.88 4.81 2.87
N SER A 203 -14.55 5.25 1.66
CA SER A 203 -13.36 4.76 0.94
C SER A 203 -12.08 5.01 1.75
N GLN A 204 -11.89 6.21 2.30
CA GLN A 204 -10.72 6.52 3.11
C GLN A 204 -10.69 5.77 4.45
N MET A 205 -11.84 5.56 5.09
CA MET A 205 -11.95 4.74 6.29
C MET A 205 -11.57 3.28 6.02
N LEU A 206 -11.95 2.73 4.86
CA LEU A 206 -11.50 1.40 4.45
C LEU A 206 -9.98 1.35 4.24
N VAL A 207 -9.38 2.40 3.68
CA VAL A 207 -7.92 2.49 3.54
C VAL A 207 -7.24 2.48 4.92
N ILE A 208 -7.75 3.26 5.88
CA ILE A 208 -7.23 3.32 7.25
C ILE A 208 -7.39 1.97 7.96
N ALA A 209 -8.55 1.32 7.81
CA ALA A 209 -8.77 -0.02 8.36
C ALA A 209 -7.80 -1.06 7.77
N ALA A 210 -7.55 -0.99 6.45
CA ALA A 210 -6.58 -1.86 5.79
C ALA A 210 -5.14 -1.61 6.28
N GLN A 211 -4.75 -0.36 6.53
CA GLN A 211 -3.47 -0.03 7.15
C GLN A 211 -3.36 -0.60 8.57
N GLY A 212 -4.43 -0.50 9.36
CA GLY A 212 -4.52 -1.14 10.68
C GLY A 212 -4.33 -2.66 10.61
N LEU A 213 -4.95 -3.31 9.61
CA LEU A 213 -4.79 -4.75 9.39
C LEU A 213 -3.34 -5.11 9.01
N LEU A 214 -2.67 -4.30 8.18
CA LEU A 214 -1.25 -4.50 7.87
C LEU A 214 -0.39 -4.40 9.14
N ALA A 215 -0.67 -3.44 10.01
CA ALA A 215 0.03 -3.26 11.27
C ALA A 215 -0.20 -4.43 12.25
N ILE A 216 -1.32 -5.16 12.16
CA ILE A 216 -1.51 -6.47 12.85
C ILE A 216 -0.70 -7.57 12.17
N ALA A 217 -0.75 -7.63 10.84
CA ALA A 217 -0.16 -8.69 10.05
C ALA A 217 1.35 -8.76 10.30
N TYR A 218 2.08 -7.64 10.26
CA TYR A 218 3.55 -7.63 10.40
C TYR A 218 4.06 -8.32 11.68
N PRO A 219 3.61 -7.95 12.90
CA PRO A 219 3.98 -8.66 14.12
C PRO A 219 3.56 -10.12 14.14
N THR A 220 2.40 -10.44 13.56
CA THR A 220 1.88 -11.82 13.50
C THR A 220 2.76 -12.70 12.61
N PHE A 221 3.12 -12.20 11.42
CA PHE A 221 4.09 -12.84 10.53
C PHE A 221 5.44 -13.04 11.23
N GLY A 222 5.91 -12.03 11.97
CA GLY A 222 7.15 -12.14 12.74
C GLY A 222 7.07 -13.19 13.87
N ALA A 223 5.95 -13.26 14.57
CA ALA A 223 5.73 -14.23 15.65
C ALA A 223 5.67 -15.67 15.10
N ILE A 224 5.04 -15.87 13.94
CA ILE A 224 5.02 -17.17 13.25
C ILE A 224 6.43 -17.51 12.77
N PHE A 225 7.11 -16.60 12.09
CA PHE A 225 8.47 -16.79 11.58
C PHE A 225 9.45 -17.24 12.68
N LYS A 226 9.37 -16.64 13.87
CA LYS A 226 10.24 -17.01 15.00
C LYS A 226 9.98 -18.41 15.58
N GLN A 227 8.81 -18.99 15.34
CA GLN A 227 8.46 -20.34 15.79
C GLN A 227 8.85 -21.43 14.79
N LEU A 228 9.17 -21.05 13.55
CA LEU A 228 9.56 -21.96 12.48
C LEU A 228 11.05 -22.33 12.59
N SER A 229 11.38 -23.54 12.19
CA SER A 229 12.77 -24.00 12.06
C SER A 229 13.45 -23.38 10.82
N GLY A 230 14.79 -23.44 10.72
CA GLY A 230 15.53 -22.69 9.69
C GLY A 230 15.11 -22.97 8.23
N HIS A 231 14.69 -24.19 7.91
CA HIS A 231 14.19 -24.55 6.57
C HIS A 231 12.77 -24.01 6.33
N GLU A 232 11.91 -24.07 7.33
CA GLU A 232 10.54 -23.53 7.28
C GLU A 232 10.54 -21.99 7.23
N GLN A 233 11.47 -21.34 7.94
CA GLN A 233 11.71 -19.89 7.85
C GLN A 233 12.02 -19.48 6.41
N THR A 234 12.93 -20.21 5.76
CA THR A 234 13.32 -19.94 4.37
C THR A 234 12.12 -20.05 3.42
N ALA A 235 11.27 -21.07 3.60
CA ALA A 235 10.03 -21.20 2.84
C ALA A 235 9.03 -20.07 3.14
N PHE A 236 8.89 -19.66 4.41
CA PHE A 236 7.96 -18.64 4.86
C PHE A 236 8.31 -17.23 4.35
N VAL A 237 9.58 -16.92 4.09
CA VAL A 237 10.00 -15.65 3.47
C VAL A 237 9.32 -15.44 2.11
N PHE A 238 9.07 -16.52 1.35
CA PHE A 238 8.40 -16.44 0.05
C PHE A 238 6.89 -16.17 0.15
N VAL A 239 6.28 -16.27 1.34
CA VAL A 239 4.86 -15.96 1.57
C VAL A 239 4.60 -14.46 1.45
N LEU A 240 5.51 -13.60 1.93
CA LEU A 240 5.36 -12.13 1.82
C LEU A 240 5.23 -11.65 0.36
N PRO A 241 6.11 -12.06 -0.58
CA PRO A 241 5.97 -11.76 -2.01
C PRO A 241 4.63 -12.21 -2.59
N ILE A 242 4.16 -13.40 -2.22
CA ILE A 242 2.90 -13.98 -2.71
C ILE A 242 1.69 -13.16 -2.23
N ILE A 243 1.65 -12.82 -0.93
CA ILE A 243 0.58 -11.98 -0.37
C ILE A 243 0.60 -10.59 -1.00
N LYS A 244 1.78 -9.98 -1.13
CA LYS A 244 1.96 -8.66 -1.75
C LYS A 244 1.46 -8.65 -3.19
N PHE A 245 1.68 -9.74 -3.93
CA PHE A 245 1.19 -9.93 -5.29
C PHE A 245 -0.33 -10.07 -5.34
N SER A 246 -0.91 -10.92 -4.48
CA SER A 246 -2.35 -11.15 -4.41
C SER A 246 -3.14 -9.89 -4.04
N ILE A 247 -2.68 -9.11 -3.05
CA ILE A 247 -3.32 -7.85 -2.66
C ILE A 247 -3.29 -6.84 -3.81
N LYS A 248 -2.15 -6.72 -4.50
CA LYS A 248 -2.00 -5.86 -5.68
C LYS A 248 -2.99 -6.25 -6.77
N GLN A 249 -3.17 -7.53 -7.02
CA GLN A 249 -4.12 -8.03 -8.02
C GLN A 249 -5.58 -7.77 -7.62
N PHE A 250 -5.92 -7.97 -6.35
CA PHE A 250 -7.26 -7.71 -5.83
C PHE A 250 -7.66 -6.23 -5.95
N ILE A 251 -6.81 -5.31 -5.49
CA ILE A 251 -7.05 -3.86 -5.59
C ILE A 251 -7.20 -3.43 -7.05
N ALA A 252 -6.40 -4.00 -7.95
CA ALA A 252 -6.47 -3.69 -9.38
C ALA A 252 -7.80 -4.14 -10.03
N THR A 253 -8.37 -5.28 -9.60
CA THR A 253 -9.66 -5.79 -10.07
C THR A 253 -10.84 -4.99 -9.51
N VAL A 254 -10.78 -4.59 -8.24
CA VAL A 254 -11.86 -3.79 -7.62
C VAL A 254 -11.89 -2.37 -8.19
N SER A 255 -10.72 -1.77 -8.44
CA SER A 255 -10.64 -0.42 -9.02
C SER A 255 -11.09 -0.36 -10.48
N SER A 256 -10.98 -1.44 -11.26
CA SER A 256 -11.49 -1.47 -12.65
C SER A 256 -13.01 -1.41 -12.72
N HIS A 257 -13.71 -1.95 -11.72
CA HIS A 257 -15.18 -1.89 -11.65
C HIS A 257 -15.73 -0.52 -11.21
N LEU A 258 -14.89 0.36 -10.65
CA LEU A 258 -15.29 1.69 -10.20
C LEU A 258 -15.16 2.78 -11.28
N HIS A 259 -14.53 2.47 -12.42
CA HIS A 259 -14.14 3.45 -13.46
C HIS A 259 -14.87 3.29 -14.80
N GLU A 260 -16.02 2.62 -14.84
CA GLU A 260 -16.87 2.58 -16.03
C GLU A 260 -18.01 3.63 -15.94
N PRO A 261 -17.80 4.89 -16.37
CA PRO A 261 -18.92 5.74 -16.74
C PRO A 261 -19.55 5.23 -18.05
N PRO A 262 -20.89 5.17 -18.17
CA PRO A 262 -21.59 4.63 -19.33
C PRO A 262 -21.40 5.40 -20.66
N SER A 263 -20.64 6.49 -20.68
CA SER A 263 -20.54 7.42 -21.80
C SER A 263 -19.58 7.02 -22.93
N LEU A 264 -18.83 5.92 -22.82
CA LEU A 264 -17.84 5.52 -23.84
C LEU A 264 -18.26 4.35 -24.75
N ARG A 265 -19.52 3.91 -24.68
CA ARG A 265 -20.05 2.84 -25.56
C ARG A 265 -20.48 3.33 -26.96
N LEU A 266 -20.40 4.63 -27.26
CA LEU A 266 -20.95 5.24 -28.48
C LEU A 266 -19.97 5.51 -29.64
N HIS A 267 -18.69 5.16 -29.52
CA HIS A 267 -17.73 5.35 -30.62
C HIS A 267 -16.98 4.06 -31.00
N ARG A 268 -17.72 3.02 -31.34
CA ARG A 268 -17.23 2.04 -32.34
C ARG A 268 -18.05 2.21 -33.63
N PRO A 269 -17.47 2.71 -34.72
CA PRO A 269 -18.13 2.61 -36.01
C PRO A 269 -18.17 1.13 -36.42
N PHE A 270 -19.39 0.66 -36.70
CA PHE A 270 -19.67 -0.59 -37.39
C PHE A 270 -18.98 -0.52 -38.77
N SER A 271 -17.92 -1.30 -38.98
CA SER A 271 -17.36 -1.48 -40.33
C SER A 271 -18.18 -2.57 -41.02
N SER A 272 -19.08 -2.13 -41.89
CA SER A 272 -19.80 -2.93 -42.87
C SER A 272 -18.82 -3.70 -43.77
N ALA A 273 -18.97 -5.01 -43.86
CA ALA A 273 -18.32 -5.83 -44.87
C ALA A 273 -19.16 -5.77 -46.16
N ALA A 274 -18.69 -5.00 -47.14
CA ALA A 274 -19.18 -5.05 -48.51
C ALA A 274 -18.51 -6.23 -49.24
N THR A 275 -19.33 -7.19 -49.69
CA THR A 275 -18.95 -8.22 -50.66
C THR A 275 -18.91 -7.63 -52.08
N PRO A 276 -17.84 -7.85 -52.87
CA PRO A 276 -17.89 -7.55 -54.30
C PRO A 276 -18.41 -8.76 -55.07
N SER A 277 -19.46 -8.53 -55.86
CA SER A 277 -19.89 -9.38 -56.96
C SER A 277 -18.88 -9.32 -58.10
N SER A 278 -18.37 -10.47 -58.55
CA SER A 278 -17.72 -10.60 -59.85
C SER A 278 -18.42 -11.68 -60.66
N SER A 279 -18.99 -11.25 -61.78
CA SER A 279 -19.44 -12.02 -62.93
C SER A 279 -18.33 -12.88 -63.53
N SER A 280 -18.60 -14.17 -63.70
CA SER A 280 -18.36 -15.01 -64.90
C SER A 280 -18.87 -16.41 -64.63
#